data_AF-A0A960VLN5-F1
#
_entry.id   AF-A0A960VLN5-F1
#
_cell.length_a   1.000
_cell.length_b   1.000
_cell.length_c   1.000
_cell.angle_alpha   90.00
_cell.angle_beta   90.00
_cell.angle_gamma   90.00
#
_symmetry.space_group_name_H-M   'P 1'
#
loop_
_entity.id
_entity.type
_entity.pdbx_description
1 polymer ?
#
loop_
_entity_poly.entity_id
_entity_poly.type
_entity_poly.pdbx_seq_one_letter_code
_entity_poly.pdbx_strand_id
1 'polypeptide(L)'
;MHPVLRAGGLLLYVGVVALGIYETAAKSPSILGTRLPGWVAADRAERSTRWNPPTGFTPLDRVLHEGEEAVKFYGFLTGLRS
;
A
#
# COMPACT_ATOMS: atom_id res chain seq x y z
N MET A 1 -1.38 -27.11 -13.02
CA MET A 1 -1.07 -26.12 -11.96
C MET A 1 -2.08 -26.30 -10.84
N HIS A 2 -1.62 -26.59 -9.62
CA HIS A 2 -2.49 -26.89 -8.45
C HIS A 2 -3.41 -25.68 -8.13
N PRO A 3 -4.68 -25.88 -7.74
CA PRO A 3 -5.62 -24.78 -7.47
C PRO A 3 -5.09 -23.78 -6.44
N VAL A 4 -4.35 -24.25 -5.43
CA VAL A 4 -3.69 -23.38 -4.43
C VAL A 4 -2.67 -22.44 -5.07
N LEU A 5 -1.90 -22.90 -6.05
CA LEU A 5 -0.91 -22.06 -6.74
C LEU A 5 -1.58 -20.97 -7.59
N ARG A 6 -2.75 -21.26 -8.17
CA ARG A 6 -3.56 -20.28 -8.90
C ARG A 6 -4.12 -19.22 -7.96
N ALA A 7 -4.70 -19.63 -6.84
CA ALA A 7 -5.24 -18.71 -5.84
C ALA A 7 -4.14 -17.83 -5.24
N GLY A 8 -3.00 -18.42 -4.89
CA GLY A 8 -1.83 -17.67 -4.40
C GLY A 8 -1.32 -16.66 -5.43
N GLY A 9 -1.20 -17.07 -6.70
CA GLY A 9 -0.79 -16.18 -7.78
C GLY A 9 -1.76 -15.02 -8.00
N LEU A 10 -3.08 -15.27 -7.93
CA LEU A 10 -4.10 -14.23 -8.04
C LEU A 10 -4.03 -13.24 -6.87
N LEU A 11 -3.91 -13.72 -5.64
CA LEU A 11 -3.79 -12.86 -4.46
C LEU A 11 -2.54 -11.99 -4.52
N LEU A 12 -1.42 -12.55 -4.95
CA LEU A 12 -0.18 -11.79 -5.16
C LEU A 12 -0.38 -10.70 -6.22
N TYR A 13 -0.99 -11.05 -7.36
CA TYR A 13 -1.27 -10.09 -8.43
C TYR A 13 -2.15 -8.94 -7.94
N VAL A 14 -3.25 -9.26 -7.26
CA VAL A 14 -4.15 -8.24 -6.67
C VAL A 14 -3.40 -7.36 -5.67
N GLY A 15 -2.56 -7.96 -4.82
CA GLY A 15 -1.73 -7.22 -3.86
C GLY A 15 -0.78 -6.23 -4.54
N VAL A 16 -0.09 -6.65 -5.60
CA VAL A 16 0.83 -5.78 -6.36
C VAL A 16 0.08 -4.62 -7.02
N VAL A 17 -1.07 -4.90 -7.65
CA VAL A 17 -1.89 -3.84 -8.26
C VAL A 17 -2.40 -2.85 -7.21
N ALA A 18 -2.88 -3.36 -6.07
CA ALA A 18 -3.37 -2.52 -4.98
C ALA A 18 -2.26 -1.63 -4.39
N LEU A 19 -1.04 -2.17 -4.24
CA LEU A 19 0.12 -1.41 -3.80
C LEU A 19 0.51 -0.32 -4.81
N GLY A 20 0.53 -0.65 -6.10
CA GLY A 20 0.86 0.32 -7.16
C GLY A 20 -0.12 1.51 -7.23
N ILE A 21 -1.42 1.25 -7.02
CA ILE A 21 -2.43 2.33 -6.95
C ILE A 21 -2.18 3.24 -5.75
N TYR A 22 -1.92 2.65 -4.58
CA TYR A 22 -1.57 3.40 -3.37
C TYR A 22 -0.32 4.26 -3.60
N GLU A 23 0.78 3.67 -4.08
CA GLU A 23 2.04 4.39 -4.30
C GLU A 23 1.88 5.53 -5.30
N THR A 24 1.12 5.31 -6.37
CA THR A 24 0.82 6.34 -7.38
C THR A 24 0.13 7.54 -6.73
N ALA A 25 -0.87 7.30 -5.87
CA ALA A 25 -1.53 8.37 -5.13
C ALA A 25 -0.57 9.06 -4.15
N ALA A 26 0.18 8.30 -3.35
CA ALA A 26 1.10 8.80 -2.32
C ALA A 26 2.22 9.68 -2.92
N LYS A 27 2.85 9.23 -4.00
CA LYS A 27 4.00 9.90 -4.63
C LYS A 27 3.60 10.88 -5.74
N SER A 28 2.32 11.01 -6.06
CA SER A 28 1.84 11.95 -7.08
C SER A 28 2.37 13.39 -6.94
N PRO A 29 2.47 14.02 -5.76
CA PRO A 29 2.94 15.40 -5.68
C PRO A 29 4.42 15.54 -6.01
N SER A 30 5.25 14.57 -5.58
CA SER A 30 6.70 14.61 -5.80
C SER A 30 7.08 14.20 -7.21
N ILE A 31 6.30 13.32 -7.86
CA ILE A 31 6.59 12.80 -9.20
C ILE A 31 5.90 13.65 -10.29
N LEU A 32 4.65 14.05 -10.07
CA LEU A 32 3.80 14.68 -11.07
C LEU A 32 3.59 16.19 -10.81
N GLY A 33 4.06 16.71 -9.68
CA GLY A 33 3.80 18.09 -9.26
C GLY A 33 2.34 18.37 -8.88
N THR A 34 1.49 17.35 -8.86
CA THR A 34 0.04 17.48 -8.60
C THR A 34 -0.46 16.37 -7.69
N ARG A 35 -1.56 16.61 -6.98
CA ARG A 35 -2.19 15.64 -6.08
C ARG A 35 -3.25 14.85 -6.83
N LEU A 36 -3.07 13.55 -6.95
CA LEU A 36 -4.09 12.66 -7.54
C LEU A 36 -5.23 12.36 -6.54
N PRO A 37 -6.40 11.91 -7.02
CA PRO A 37 -7.46 11.39 -6.16
C PRO A 37 -6.94 10.32 -5.19
N GLY A 38 -7.39 10.39 -3.94
CA GLY A 38 -6.89 9.53 -2.87
C GLY A 38 -5.63 10.03 -2.17
N TRP A 39 -4.97 11.09 -2.65
CA TRP A 39 -3.76 11.62 -2.00
C TRP A 39 -3.95 11.95 -0.50
N VAL A 40 -5.10 12.52 -0.12
CA VAL A 40 -5.38 12.82 1.31
C VAL A 40 -5.43 11.55 2.15
N ALA A 41 -6.02 10.47 1.63
CA ALA A 41 -6.04 9.17 2.31
C ALA A 41 -4.64 8.55 2.37
N ALA A 42 -3.82 8.75 1.33
CA ALA A 42 -2.44 8.26 1.28
C ALA A 42 -1.55 9.01 2.28
N ASP A 43 -1.60 10.35 2.33
CA ASP A 43 -0.87 11.17 3.31
C ASP A 43 -1.29 10.82 4.75
N ARG A 44 -2.59 10.55 4.96
CA ARG A 44 -3.07 10.07 6.26
C ARG A 44 -2.55 8.67 6.61
N ALA A 45 -2.48 7.76 5.65
CA ALA A 45 -1.92 6.42 5.84
C ALA A 45 -0.44 6.47 6.19
N GLU A 46 0.36 7.27 5.47
CA GLU A 46 1.78 7.48 5.73
C GLU A 46 2.01 8.04 7.14
N ARG A 47 1.32 9.14 7.51
CA ARG A 47 1.45 9.75 8.85
C ARG A 47 1.00 8.86 10.00
N SER A 48 0.08 7.93 9.75
CA SER A 48 -0.46 7.03 10.78
C SER A 48 0.28 5.68 10.85
N THR A 49 1.26 5.44 9.98
CA THR A 49 2.05 4.22 9.95
C THR A 49 3.42 4.49 10.52
N ARG A 50 3.74 3.79 11.61
CA ARG A 50 5.06 3.90 12.24
C ARG A 50 6.00 2.92 11.55
N TRP A 51 7.21 3.36 11.28
CA TRP A 51 8.29 2.45 10.89
C TRP A 51 8.61 1.50 12.06
N ASN A 52 8.40 0.21 11.86
CA ASN A 52 8.73 -0.84 12.82
C ASN A 52 9.22 -2.07 12.06
N PRO A 53 10.54 -2.21 11.81
CA PRO A 53 11.09 -3.26 10.95
C PRO A 53 11.07 -4.63 11.67
N PRO A 54 10.24 -5.60 11.25
CA PRO A 54 10.10 -6.87 11.97
C PRO A 54 11.20 -7.89 11.64
N THR A 55 11.85 -7.79 10.47
CA THR A 55 12.80 -8.81 10.00
C THR A 55 14.27 -8.39 10.07
N GLY A 56 14.54 -7.08 10.06
CA GLY A 56 15.89 -6.53 9.95
C GLY A 56 16.46 -6.58 8.51
N PHE A 57 15.72 -7.13 7.56
CA PHE A 57 16.07 -7.11 6.14
C PHE A 57 15.36 -5.94 5.46
N THR A 58 16.08 -4.83 5.30
CA THR A 58 15.52 -3.54 4.86
C THR A 58 14.57 -3.61 3.66
N PRO A 59 14.86 -4.35 2.56
CA PRO A 59 13.94 -4.41 1.43
C PRO A 59 12.60 -5.04 1.79
N LEU A 60 12.60 -6.11 2.59
CA LEU A 60 11.37 -6.77 3.02
C LEU A 60 10.61 -5.93 4.04
N ASP A 61 11.32 -5.34 5.02
CA ASP A 61 10.70 -4.47 6.01
C ASP A 61 10.01 -3.26 5.35
N ARG A 62 10.60 -2.74 4.26
CA ARG A 62 9.99 -1.68 3.47
C ARG A 62 8.71 -2.11 2.76
N VAL A 63 8.72 -3.26 2.10
CA VAL A 63 7.51 -3.81 1.46
C VAL A 63 6.40 -4.05 2.50
N LEU A 64 6.74 -4.55 3.69
CA LEU A 64 5.77 -4.74 4.77
C LEU A 64 5.19 -3.42 5.27
N HIS A 65 6.04 -2.41 5.43
CA HIS A 65 5.62 -1.07 5.82
C HIS A 65 4.68 -0.42 4.80
N GLU A 66 5.08 -0.41 3.52
CA GLU A 66 4.24 0.12 2.43
C GLU A 66 2.94 -0.68 2.27
N GLY A 67 2.97 -1.99 2.57
CA GLY A 67 1.77 -2.83 2.64
C GLY A 67 0.81 -2.41 3.77
N GLU A 68 1.32 -2.08 4.95
CA GLU A 68 0.49 -1.55 6.05
C GLU A 68 -0.15 -0.21 5.69
N GLU A 69 0.63 0.68 5.07
CA GLU A 69 0.12 1.96 4.56
C GLU A 69 -1.00 1.74 3.53
N ALA A 70 -0.80 0.84 2.56
CA ALA A 70 -1.81 0.52 1.56
C ALA A 70 -3.12 0.01 2.18
N VAL A 71 -3.03 -0.88 3.19
CA VAL A 71 -4.22 -1.36 3.92
C VAL A 71 -4.96 -0.22 4.60
N LYS A 72 -4.24 0.72 5.24
CA LYS A 72 -4.87 1.91 5.86
C LYS A 72 -5.46 2.85 4.82
N PHE A 73 -4.78 3.08 3.70
CA PHE A 73 -5.25 3.89 2.58
C PHE A 73 -6.62 3.42 2.08
N TYR A 74 -6.78 2.12 1.79
CA TYR A 74 -8.07 1.56 1.39
C TYR A 74 -9.10 1.63 2.52
N GLY A 75 -8.68 1.45 3.77
CA GLY A 75 -9.53 1.65 4.95
C GLY A 75 -10.10 3.08 5.05
N PHE A 76 -9.28 4.10 4.77
CA PHE A 76 -9.72 5.49 4.75
C PHE A 76 -10.63 5.80 3.57
N LEU A 77 -10.35 5.26 2.38
CA LEU A 77 -11.20 5.46 1.20
C LEU A 77 -12.59 4.84 1.34
N THR A 78 -12.68 3.69 2.01
CA THR A 78 -13.95 2.95 2.20
C THR A 78 -14.69 3.37 3.46
N GLY A 79 -14.12 4.24 4.30
CA GLY A 79 -14.69 4.64 5.59
C GLY A 79 -14.62 3.55 6.66
N LEU A 80 -13.91 2.44 6.42
CA LEU A 80 -13.74 1.33 7.37
C LEU A 80 -12.73 1.64 8.48
N ARG A 81 -11.91 2.68 8.30
CA ARG A 81 -10.99 3.19 9.32
C ARG A 81 -11.19 4.71 9.40
N SER A 82 -11.67 5.19 10.55
CA SER A 82 -12.01 6.60 10.80
C SER A 82 -10.89 7.37 11.45
#